data_AF-A0A7S2YC91-F1
#
_entry.id   AF-A0A7S2YC91-F1
#
_cell.length_a   1.000
_cell.length_b   1.000
_cell.length_c   1.000
_cell.angle_alpha   90.00
_cell.angle_beta   90.00
_cell.angle_gamma   90.00
#
_symmetry.space_group_name_H-M   'P 1'
#
loop_
_entity.id
_entity.type
_entity.pdbx_description
1 polymer ?
#
loop_
_entity_poly.entity_id
_entity_poly.type
_entity_poly.pdbx_seq_one_letter_code
_entity_poly.pdbx_strand_id
1 'polypeptide(L)'
;CSENSFVRMKDPNYLFRLAVIGGQFGFGTAFLLSYIISPKFCHRFVGYVEEEACSTYTKIIDSIENAEEGTEMGEWRTQLAPRIARSYWHLGENGTVLDLMYAVRADEAEHRDVNHLCSSMEDGMVNPVSNTEKELNTMLLKYVRDLMDRTDSDIEEKYKAKTSE
;
A
#
# COMPACT_ATOMS: atom_id res chain seq x y z
N CYS A 1 -10.97 7.77 -12.97
CA CYS A 1 -9.69 7.72 -12.23
C CYS A 1 -9.85 8.30 -10.81
N SER A 2 -10.84 7.82 -10.03
CA SER A 2 -10.97 8.12 -8.60
C SER A 2 -11.88 7.06 -7.96
N GLU A 3 -11.44 5.81 -7.94
CA GLU A 3 -12.15 4.74 -7.22
C GLU A 3 -11.35 4.35 -5.98
N ASN A 4 -11.52 5.11 -4.89
CA ASN A 4 -10.98 4.75 -3.58
C ASN A 4 -11.77 3.58 -3.00
N SER A 5 -11.08 2.61 -2.40
CA SER A 5 -11.64 1.41 -1.79
C SER A 5 -12.84 1.70 -0.87
N PHE A 6 -12.72 2.71 -0.01
CA PHE A 6 -13.76 3.09 0.95
C PHE A 6 -14.97 3.82 0.33
N VAL A 7 -14.77 4.58 -0.75
CA VAL A 7 -15.85 5.29 -1.45
C VAL A 7 -16.81 4.31 -2.13
N ARG A 8 -16.31 3.13 -2.53
CA ARG A 8 -17.17 2.05 -3.04
C ARG A 8 -18.00 1.36 -1.96
N MET A 9 -17.66 1.54 -0.69
CA MET A 9 -18.44 0.98 0.42
C MET A 9 -19.55 1.94 0.87
N LYS A 10 -19.35 3.26 0.79
CA LYS A 10 -20.36 4.24 1.18
C LYS A 10 -20.27 5.54 0.38
N ASP A 11 -21.40 5.96 -0.19
CA ASP A 11 -21.49 7.22 -0.93
C ASP A 11 -21.49 8.44 0.02
N PRO A 12 -20.53 9.37 -0.12
CA PRO A 12 -20.48 10.55 0.72
C PRO A 12 -21.52 11.59 0.32
N ASN A 13 -22.18 12.18 1.32
CA ASN A 13 -23.15 13.26 1.13
C ASN A 13 -22.48 14.59 0.70
N TYR A 14 -23.29 15.55 0.24
CA TYR A 14 -22.78 16.83 -0.30
C TYR A 14 -22.02 17.67 0.75
N LEU A 15 -22.47 17.68 2.01
CA LEU A 15 -21.80 18.41 3.09
C LEU A 15 -20.42 17.83 3.40
N PHE A 16 -20.29 16.51 3.42
CA PHE A 16 -19.02 15.82 3.61
C PHE A 16 -18.05 16.12 2.47
N ARG A 17 -18.54 16.12 1.22
CA ARG A 17 -17.71 16.47 0.05
C ARG A 17 -17.18 17.91 0.16
N LEU A 18 -18.02 18.86 0.55
CA LEU A 18 -17.59 20.25 0.77
C LEU A 18 -16.57 20.36 1.91
N ALA A 19 -16.78 19.64 3.02
CA ALA A 19 -15.84 19.60 4.13
C ALA A 19 -14.47 19.05 3.70
N VAL A 20 -14.45 18.00 2.87
CA VAL A 20 -13.22 17.43 2.31
C VAL A 20 -12.48 18.42 1.39
N ILE A 21 -13.20 19.22 0.58
CA ILE A 21 -12.58 20.27 -0.24
C ILE A 21 -11.97 21.36 0.64
N GLY A 22 -12.72 21.83 1.66
CA GLY A 22 -12.22 22.84 2.60
C GLY A 22 -11.00 22.34 3.39
N GLY A 23 -11.06 21.09 3.88
CA GLY A 23 -9.96 20.44 4.58
C GLY A 23 -8.70 20.31 3.73
N GLN A 24 -8.82 19.87 2.48
CA GLN A 24 -7.67 19.78 1.56
C GLN A 24 -6.99 21.13 1.36
N PHE A 25 -7.76 22.20 1.14
CA PHE A 25 -7.16 23.52 0.92
C PHE A 25 -6.53 24.08 2.20
N GLY A 26 -7.25 23.99 3.33
CA GLY A 26 -6.77 24.50 4.62
C GLY A 26 -5.57 23.72 5.15
N PHE A 27 -5.73 22.40 5.34
CA PHE A 27 -4.66 21.54 5.85
C PHE A 27 -3.51 21.44 4.85
N GLY A 28 -3.78 21.27 3.55
CA GLY A 28 -2.72 21.17 2.54
C GLY A 28 -1.83 22.40 2.48
N THR A 29 -2.41 23.60 2.52
CA THR A 29 -1.63 24.85 2.54
C THR A 29 -0.84 24.99 3.84
N ALA A 30 -1.46 24.72 4.99
CA ALA A 30 -0.78 24.80 6.28
C ALA A 30 0.37 23.79 6.37
N PHE A 31 0.15 22.54 5.97
CA PHE A 31 1.14 21.49 5.99
C PHE A 31 2.30 21.78 5.02
N LEU A 32 2.01 22.33 3.83
CA LEU A 32 3.05 22.77 2.89
C LEU A 32 3.95 23.84 3.53
N LEU A 33 3.37 24.87 4.14
CA LEU A 33 4.14 25.92 4.83
C LEU A 33 4.95 25.36 5.99
N SER A 34 4.36 24.47 6.79
CA SER A 34 5.08 23.77 7.87
C SER A 34 6.24 22.93 7.33
N TYR A 35 6.08 22.28 6.18
CA TYR A 35 7.10 21.44 5.57
C TYR A 35 8.29 22.25 5.07
N ILE A 36 8.06 23.45 4.54
CA ILE A 36 9.13 24.39 4.16
C ILE A 36 9.93 24.84 5.39
N ILE A 37 9.25 25.04 6.53
CA ILE A 37 9.90 25.48 7.78
C ILE A 37 10.68 24.34 8.44
N SER A 38 10.06 23.16 8.57
CA SER A 38 10.65 22.01 9.23
C SER A 38 10.07 20.70 8.71
N PRO A 39 10.72 20.04 7.73
CA PRO A 39 10.28 18.75 7.24
C PRO A 39 10.36 17.67 8.33
N LYS A 40 11.34 17.76 9.24
CA LYS A 40 11.47 16.83 10.37
C LYS A 40 10.26 16.87 11.30
N PHE A 41 9.74 18.06 11.59
CA PHE A 41 8.51 18.21 12.37
C PHE A 41 7.32 17.58 11.65
N CYS A 42 7.15 17.86 10.36
CA CYS A 42 6.06 17.29 9.57
C CYS A 42 6.10 15.75 9.53
N HIS A 43 7.28 15.16 9.30
CA HIS A 43 7.43 13.70 9.34
C HIS A 43 7.14 13.13 10.72
N ARG A 44 7.59 13.79 11.79
CA ARG A 44 7.27 13.34 13.15
C ARG A 44 5.76 13.44 13.44
N PHE A 45 5.13 14.52 13.01
CA PHE A 45 3.70 14.74 13.15
C PHE A 45 2.89 13.66 12.42
N VAL A 46 3.21 13.40 11.16
CA VAL A 46 2.53 12.33 10.39
C VAL A 46 2.77 10.97 11.03
N GLY A 47 3.99 10.66 11.50
CA GLY A 47 4.27 9.42 12.21
C GLY A 47 3.30 9.17 13.38
N TYR A 48 3.02 10.20 14.19
CA TYR A 48 2.03 10.10 15.28
C TYR A 48 0.58 9.97 14.80
N VAL A 49 0.23 10.58 13.67
CA VAL A 49 -1.10 10.35 13.05
C VAL A 49 -1.24 8.87 12.65
N GLU A 50 -0.19 8.28 12.09
CA GLU A 50 -0.21 6.86 11.69
C GLU A 50 -0.16 5.90 12.89
N GLU A 51 0.46 6.28 14.02
CA GLU A 51 0.31 5.55 15.29
C GLU A 51 -1.16 5.44 15.72
N GLU A 52 -1.89 6.56 15.66
CA GLU A 52 -3.31 6.59 15.98
C GLU A 52 -4.17 5.87 14.93
N ALA A 53 -3.78 5.92 13.65
CA ALA A 53 -4.42 5.15 12.58
C ALA A 53 -4.26 3.64 12.83
N CYS A 54 -3.05 3.17 13.15
CA CYS A 54 -2.78 1.78 13.54
C CYS A 54 -3.64 1.34 14.73
N SER A 55 -3.70 2.17 15.78
CA SER A 55 -4.54 1.94 16.97
C SER A 55 -6.02 1.84 16.60
N THR A 56 -6.50 2.74 15.74
CA THR A 56 -7.89 2.77 15.28
C THR A 56 -8.24 1.52 14.48
N TYR A 57 -7.42 1.14 13.49
CA TYR A 57 -7.69 -0.06 12.70
C TYR A 57 -7.58 -1.34 13.52
N THR A 58 -6.69 -1.40 14.52
CA THR A 58 -6.66 -2.53 15.48
C THR A 58 -8.01 -2.67 16.18
N LYS A 59 -8.55 -1.56 16.71
CA LYS A 59 -9.87 -1.56 17.37
C LYS A 59 -11.00 -1.93 16.41
N ILE A 60 -10.94 -1.49 15.16
CA ILE A 60 -11.93 -1.84 14.13
C ILE A 60 -11.89 -3.34 13.84
N ILE A 61 -10.70 -3.90 13.65
CA ILE A 61 -10.49 -5.34 13.45
C ILE A 61 -11.05 -6.12 14.63
N ASP A 62 -10.66 -5.76 15.86
CA ASP A 62 -11.16 -6.41 17.08
C ASP A 62 -12.70 -6.34 17.16
N SER A 63 -13.28 -5.20 16.77
CA SER A 63 -14.73 -5.01 16.74
C SER A 63 -15.41 -5.90 15.69
N ILE A 64 -14.80 -6.07 14.51
CA ILE A 64 -15.29 -6.95 13.44
C ILE A 64 -15.17 -8.42 13.85
N GLU A 65 -14.06 -8.83 14.46
CA GLU A 65 -13.86 -10.22 14.89
C GLU A 65 -14.84 -10.64 15.98
N ASN A 66 -15.12 -9.74 16.94
CA ASN A 66 -15.99 -10.03 18.08
C ASN A 66 -17.46 -9.63 17.88
N ALA A 67 -17.83 -9.06 16.73
CA ALA A 67 -19.21 -8.64 16.45
C ALA A 67 -20.19 -9.83 16.42
N GLU A 68 -21.39 -9.65 16.96
CA GLU A 68 -22.46 -10.65 16.87
C GLU A 68 -22.86 -10.88 15.41
N GLU A 69 -23.20 -12.13 15.08
CA GLU A 69 -23.66 -12.51 13.75
C GLU A 69 -25.02 -11.86 13.43
N GLY A 70 -25.14 -11.29 12.23
CA GLY A 70 -26.31 -10.50 11.82
C GLY A 70 -26.22 -8.99 12.11
N THR A 71 -25.10 -8.51 12.66
CA THR A 71 -24.77 -7.07 12.68
C THR A 71 -23.96 -6.66 11.45
N GLU A 72 -24.02 -5.39 11.06
CA GLU A 72 -23.25 -4.85 9.92
C GLU A 72 -21.74 -5.12 10.05
N MET A 73 -21.18 -5.02 11.26
CA MET A 73 -19.77 -5.36 11.50
C MET A 73 -19.51 -6.87 11.41
N GLY A 74 -20.44 -7.71 11.87
CA GLY A 74 -20.31 -9.15 11.76
C GLY A 74 -20.32 -9.65 10.30
N GLU A 75 -21.06 -8.96 9.42
CA GLU A 75 -21.08 -9.25 7.98
C GLU A 75 -19.72 -9.00 7.31
N TRP A 76 -18.90 -8.06 7.81
CA TRP A 76 -17.61 -7.74 7.20
C TRP A 76 -16.58 -8.88 7.26
N ARG A 77 -16.82 -9.90 8.09
CA ARG A 77 -16.01 -11.13 8.13
C ARG A 77 -16.19 -12.00 6.88
N THR A 78 -17.33 -11.90 6.20
CA THR A 78 -17.66 -12.75 5.04
C THR A 78 -17.96 -11.93 3.78
N GLN A 79 -18.27 -10.64 3.94
CA GLN A 79 -18.49 -9.72 2.85
C GLN A 79 -17.20 -9.56 2.04
N LEU A 80 -17.32 -9.71 0.72
CA LEU A 80 -16.20 -9.48 -0.20
C LEU A 80 -15.79 -8.01 -0.20
N ALA A 81 -14.48 -7.78 -0.10
CA ALA A 81 -13.92 -6.45 -0.27
C ALA A 81 -14.15 -5.93 -1.71
N PRO A 82 -14.20 -4.59 -1.91
CA PRO A 82 -14.28 -3.99 -3.23
C PRO A 82 -13.21 -4.55 -4.17
N ARG A 83 -13.58 -4.81 -5.44
CA ARG A 83 -12.66 -5.42 -6.42
C ARG A 83 -11.33 -4.65 -6.56
N ILE A 84 -11.37 -3.32 -6.48
CA ILE A 84 -10.16 -2.49 -6.53
C ILE A 84 -9.21 -2.80 -5.37
N ALA A 85 -9.74 -2.95 -4.17
CA ALA A 85 -8.98 -3.29 -2.97
C ALA A 85 -8.36 -4.69 -3.08
N ARG A 86 -9.17 -5.69 -3.45
CA ARG A 86 -8.68 -7.07 -3.63
C ARG A 86 -7.57 -7.15 -4.67
N SER A 87 -7.66 -6.34 -5.74
CA SER A 87 -6.62 -6.29 -6.79
C SER A 87 -5.36 -5.57 -6.32
N TYR A 88 -5.50 -4.46 -5.59
CA TYR A 88 -4.37 -3.65 -5.11
C TYR A 88 -3.56 -4.37 -4.02
N TRP A 89 -4.23 -4.89 -2.99
CA TRP A 89 -3.59 -5.63 -1.89
C TRP A 89 -3.45 -7.14 -2.16
N HIS A 90 -3.79 -7.61 -3.35
CA HIS A 90 -3.70 -9.02 -3.75
C HIS A 90 -4.40 -9.99 -2.77
N LEU A 91 -5.58 -9.62 -2.26
CA LEU A 91 -6.32 -10.36 -1.24
C LEU A 91 -6.97 -11.67 -1.77
N GLY A 92 -6.77 -12.00 -3.05
CA GLY A 92 -7.41 -13.12 -3.72
C GLY A 92 -8.86 -12.87 -4.11
N GLU A 93 -9.45 -13.85 -4.81
CA GLU A 93 -10.82 -13.74 -5.33
C GLU A 93 -11.88 -13.69 -4.22
N ASN A 94 -11.58 -14.23 -3.04
CA ASN A 94 -12.49 -14.27 -1.91
C ASN A 94 -12.08 -13.35 -0.75
N GLY A 95 -11.15 -12.41 -0.99
CA GLY A 95 -10.70 -11.47 0.03
C GLY A 95 -11.85 -10.67 0.64
N THR A 96 -11.96 -10.68 1.95
CA THR A 96 -13.05 -10.10 2.73
C THR A 96 -12.77 -8.65 3.13
N VAL A 97 -13.78 -7.95 3.65
CA VAL A 97 -13.60 -6.61 4.22
C VAL A 97 -12.68 -6.67 5.45
N LEU A 98 -12.72 -7.76 6.24
CA LEU A 98 -11.77 -7.97 7.34
C LEU A 98 -10.31 -8.07 6.83
N ASP A 99 -10.06 -8.84 5.76
CA ASP A 99 -8.72 -8.95 5.16
C ASP A 99 -8.23 -7.58 4.65
N LEU A 100 -9.13 -6.77 4.12
CA LEU A 100 -8.84 -5.39 3.74
C LEU A 100 -8.44 -4.54 4.95
N MET A 101 -9.12 -4.65 6.10
CA MET A 101 -8.74 -3.89 7.30
C MET A 101 -7.35 -4.28 7.81
N TYR A 102 -6.99 -5.57 7.75
CA TYR A 102 -5.63 -6.01 8.07
C TYR A 102 -4.58 -5.42 7.12
N ALA A 103 -4.86 -5.42 5.82
CA ALA A 103 -3.96 -4.87 4.81
C ALA A 103 -3.75 -3.35 5.01
N VAL A 104 -4.84 -2.60 5.22
CA VAL A 104 -4.75 -1.16 5.48
C VAL A 104 -3.98 -0.87 6.77
N ARG A 105 -4.24 -1.61 7.85
CA ARG A 105 -3.46 -1.47 9.09
C ARG A 105 -1.97 -1.72 8.88
N ALA A 106 -1.61 -2.68 8.03
CA ALA A 106 -0.21 -2.97 7.71
C ALA A 106 0.44 -1.80 6.96
N ASP A 107 -0.26 -1.19 5.99
CA ASP A 107 0.21 0.01 5.29
C ASP A 107 0.43 1.17 6.27
N GLU A 108 -0.50 1.42 7.20
CA GLU A 108 -0.32 2.51 8.18
C GLU A 108 0.86 2.25 9.14
N ALA A 109 1.15 0.98 9.44
CA ALA A 109 2.32 0.64 10.25
C ALA A 109 3.63 0.90 9.49
N GLU A 110 3.68 0.62 8.19
CA GLU A 110 4.80 0.99 7.33
C GLU A 110 4.94 2.52 7.25
N HIS A 111 3.84 3.25 7.01
CA HIS A 111 3.83 4.71 6.97
C HIS A 111 4.33 5.33 8.28
N ARG A 112 3.89 4.80 9.43
CA ARG A 112 4.37 5.19 10.75
C ARG A 112 5.89 5.06 10.84
N ASP A 113 6.41 3.87 10.56
CA ASP A 113 7.82 3.55 10.75
C ASP A 113 8.70 4.38 9.80
N VAL A 114 8.29 4.52 8.54
CA VAL A 114 8.98 5.35 7.54
C VAL A 114 8.98 6.82 7.96
N ASN A 115 7.86 7.36 8.44
CA ASN A 115 7.80 8.76 8.86
C ASN A 115 8.63 9.04 10.12
N HIS A 116 8.62 8.16 11.12
CA HIS A 116 9.51 8.31 12.27
C HIS A 116 10.99 8.21 11.88
N LEU A 117 11.32 7.33 10.95
CA LEU A 117 12.66 7.20 10.42
C LEU A 117 13.10 8.48 9.68
N CYS A 118 12.30 8.96 8.73
CA CYS A 118 12.54 10.21 8.00
C CYS A 118 12.68 11.42 8.93
N SER A 119 11.93 11.48 10.03
CA SER A 119 12.07 12.55 11.03
C SER A 119 13.44 12.59 11.71
N SER A 120 14.15 11.46 11.72
CA SER A 120 15.44 11.26 12.37
C SER A 120 16.62 11.24 11.38
N MET A 121 16.35 11.37 10.08
CA MET A 121 17.40 11.38 9.05
C MET A 121 18.19 12.70 9.05
N GLU A 122 19.46 12.59 8.69
CA GLU A 122 20.34 13.71 8.40
C GLU A 122 20.34 14.04 6.90
N ASP A 123 20.67 15.29 6.58
CA ASP A 123 20.70 15.76 5.20
C ASP A 123 21.78 15.00 4.41
N GLY A 124 21.40 14.49 3.22
CA GLY A 124 22.29 13.71 2.36
C GLY A 124 22.32 12.21 2.66
N MET A 125 21.61 11.72 3.68
CA MET A 125 21.41 10.29 3.86
C MET A 125 20.52 9.72 2.75
N VAL A 126 20.95 8.60 2.16
CA VAL A 126 20.10 7.82 1.25
C VAL A 126 18.93 7.25 2.05
N ASN A 127 17.73 7.26 1.46
CA ASN A 127 16.55 6.70 2.10
C ASN A 127 16.81 5.23 2.49
N PRO A 128 16.82 4.89 3.79
CA PRO A 128 17.15 3.54 4.26
C PRO A 128 16.13 2.47 3.87
N VAL A 129 14.87 2.85 3.60
CA VAL A 129 13.87 1.91 3.06
C VAL A 129 13.93 1.78 1.54
N SER A 130 14.67 2.64 0.85
CA SER A 130 14.89 2.45 -0.59
C SER A 130 15.81 1.24 -0.82
N ASN A 131 15.34 0.27 -1.59
CA ASN A 131 16.07 -0.96 -1.89
C ASN A 131 16.41 -1.08 -3.37
N THR A 132 16.68 0.06 -4.00
CA THR A 132 16.84 0.19 -5.45
C THR A 132 17.94 -0.71 -6.00
N GLU A 133 19.00 -0.94 -5.21
CA GLU A 133 20.09 -1.85 -5.59
C GLU A 133 19.62 -3.32 -5.64
N LYS A 134 18.87 -3.79 -4.64
CA LYS A 134 18.35 -5.17 -4.63
C LYS A 134 17.33 -5.37 -5.75
N GLU A 135 16.48 -4.39 -6.01
CA GLU A 135 15.51 -4.42 -7.11
C GLU A 135 16.22 -4.48 -8.48
N LEU A 136 17.23 -3.62 -8.69
CA LEU A 136 18.04 -3.63 -9.89
C LEU A 136 18.77 -4.98 -10.05
N ASN A 137 19.40 -5.48 -8.99
CA ASN A 137 20.08 -6.78 -9.01
C ASN A 137 19.10 -7.92 -9.33
N THR A 138 17.90 -7.89 -8.78
CA THR A 138 16.86 -8.90 -9.07
C THR A 138 16.40 -8.82 -10.53
N MET A 139 16.20 -7.62 -11.05
CA MET A 139 15.85 -7.40 -12.45
C MET A 139 16.95 -7.87 -13.40
N LEU A 140 18.21 -7.52 -13.12
CA LEU A 140 19.37 -7.93 -13.91
C LEU A 140 19.53 -9.46 -13.89
N LEU A 141 19.41 -10.10 -12.72
CA LEU A 141 19.46 -11.56 -12.59
C LEU A 141 18.36 -12.25 -13.39
N LYS A 142 17.14 -11.70 -13.37
CA LYS A 142 16.03 -12.20 -14.19
C LYS A 142 16.34 -12.06 -15.68
N TYR A 143 16.84 -10.91 -16.12
CA TYR A 143 17.21 -10.67 -17.52
C TYR A 143 18.32 -11.61 -18.01
N VAL A 144 19.36 -11.83 -17.20
CA VAL A 144 20.44 -12.78 -17.55
C VAL A 144 19.90 -14.21 -17.61
N ARG A 145 19.01 -14.61 -16.69
CA ARG A 145 18.37 -15.93 -16.74
C ARG A 145 17.56 -16.11 -18.02
N ASP A 146 16.72 -15.15 -18.36
CA ASP A 146 15.90 -15.19 -19.57
C ASP A 146 16.76 -15.25 -20.85
N LEU A 147 17.93 -14.60 -20.86
CA LEU A 147 18.89 -14.71 -21.97
C LEU A 147 19.55 -16.09 -22.07
N MET A 148 19.92 -16.70 -20.94
CA MET A 148 20.51 -18.04 -20.92
C MET A 148 19.50 -19.10 -21.38
N ASP A 149 18.26 -19.05 -20.89
CA ASP A 149 17.19 -19.98 -21.29
C ASP A 149 16.87 -19.87 -22.80
N ARG A 150 16.93 -18.65 -23.35
CA ARG A 150 16.81 -18.42 -24.80
C ARG A 150 17.99 -18.98 -25.58
N THR A 151 19.20 -18.84 -25.07
CA THR A 151 20.41 -19.35 -25.73
C THR A 151 20.41 -20.87 -25.77
N ASP A 152 20.01 -21.53 -24.67
CA ASP A 152 19.94 -22.99 -24.59
C ASP A 152 18.85 -23.55 -25.53
N SER A 153 17.69 -22.90 -25.62
CA SER A 153 16.63 -23.29 -26.56
C SER A 153 17.05 -23.09 -28.02
N ASP A 154 17.72 -21.98 -28.37
CA ASP A 154 18.25 -21.75 -29.72
C ASP A 154 19.33 -22.77 -30.11
N ILE A 155 20.17 -23.21 -29.16
CA ILE A 155 21.18 -24.26 -29.37
C ILE A 155 20.52 -25.63 -29.58
N GLU A 156 19.55 -25.99 -28.74
CA GLU A 156 18.80 -27.24 -28.91
C GLU A 156 18.07 -27.31 -30.26
N GLU A 157 17.44 -26.22 -30.69
CA GLU A 157 16.74 -26.15 -31.96
C GLU A 157 17.71 -26.31 -33.14
N LYS A 158 18.86 -25.61 -33.11
CA LYS A 158 19.91 -25.78 -34.12
C LYS A 158 20.50 -27.19 -34.15
N TYR A 159 20.67 -27.83 -33.00
CA TYR A 159 21.20 -29.19 -32.93
C TYR A 159 20.19 -30.20 -33.51
N LYS A 160 18.90 -30.07 -33.17
CA LYS A 160 17.81 -30.89 -33.75
C LYS A 160 17.73 -30.72 -35.27
N ALA A 161 17.76 -29.48 -35.77
CA ALA A 161 17.73 -29.20 -37.21
C ALA A 161 18.91 -29.83 -37.97
N LYS A 162 20.11 -29.84 -37.36
CA LYS A 162 21.32 -30.40 -37.96
C LYS A 162 21.39 -31.93 -37.92
N THR A 163 20.68 -32.58 -36.99
CA THR A 163 20.64 -34.05 -36.88
C THR A 163 19.48 -34.68 -37.66
N SER A 164 18.56 -33.86 -38.18
CA SER A 164 17.48 -34.27 -39.09
C SER A 164 17.84 -34.18 -40.58
N GLU A 165 19.04 -33.71 -40.93
CA GLU A 165 19.66 -33.81 -42.27
C GLU A 165 20.61 -35.01 -42.35
#